data_AF-A0AAN9SEB9-F1
#
_entry.id   AF-A0AAN9SEB9-F1
#
_cell.length_a   1.000
_cell.length_b   1.000
_cell.length_c   1.000
_cell.angle_alpha   90.00
_cell.angle_beta   90.00
_cell.angle_gamma   90.00
#
_symmetry.space_group_name_H-M   'P 1'
#
loop_
_entity.id
_entity.type
_entity.pdbx_description
1 polymer ?
#
loop_
_entity_poly.entity_id
_entity_poly.type
_entity_poly.pdbx_seq_one_letter_code
_entity_poly.pdbx_strand_id
1 'polypeptide(L)'
;MKEMDTKISCIRLGNVHVISVTCPIIACEFLRKHYATFSFIPISITTPLISLGYLTTILVTYGEQWKKMRRIVGHDLLSTTIHQRLKGKKVKEADNLVSYIYNQCKTNVNDNVALINVRDCSTTL
;
A
#
# COMPACT_ATOMS: atom_id res chain seq x y z
N MET A 1 1.82 -21.12 -10.56
CA MET A 1 0.61 -21.29 -11.40
C MET A 1 0.91 -21.44 -12.89
N LYS A 2 1.91 -20.77 -13.48
CA LYS A 2 2.34 -21.07 -14.88
C LYS A 2 2.70 -22.55 -15.08
N GLU A 3 3.37 -23.17 -14.10
CA GLU A 3 3.70 -24.61 -14.11
C GLU A 3 2.49 -25.52 -13.89
N MET A 4 1.40 -25.02 -13.27
CA MET A 4 0.21 -25.80 -12.96
C MET A 4 -0.91 -25.62 -13.99
N ASP A 5 -0.71 -24.78 -15.01
CA ASP A 5 -1.66 -24.40 -16.05
C ASP A 5 -3.11 -24.13 -15.56
N THR A 6 -3.25 -23.55 -14.36
CA THR A 6 -4.54 -23.22 -13.77
C THR A 6 -4.69 -21.73 -13.55
N LYS A 7 -5.94 -21.26 -13.63
CA LYS A 7 -6.34 -19.86 -13.40
C LYS A 7 -6.78 -19.58 -11.95
N ILE A 8 -7.15 -20.64 -11.22
CA ILE A 8 -7.49 -20.65 -9.80
C ILE A 8 -6.80 -21.85 -9.18
N SER A 9 -6.13 -21.68 -8.05
CA SER A 9 -5.59 -22.79 -7.26
C SER A 9 -5.88 -22.63 -5.78
N CYS A 10 -6.08 -23.75 -5.09
CA CYS A 10 -6.22 -23.80 -3.64
C CYS A 10 -4.94 -24.35 -3.04
N ILE A 11 -4.32 -23.57 -2.15
CA ILE A 11 -3.09 -23.92 -1.45
C ILE A 11 -3.42 -23.96 0.04
N ARG A 12 -3.00 -25.03 0.72
CA ARG A 12 -3.17 -25.14 2.17
C ARG A 12 -1.93 -24.62 2.87
N LEU A 13 -2.06 -23.55 3.65
CA LEU A 13 -1.02 -23.01 4.52
C LEU A 13 -1.39 -23.31 5.98
N GLY A 14 -0.78 -24.36 6.55
CA GLY A 14 -1.14 -24.87 7.87
C GLY A 14 -2.60 -25.32 7.91
N ASN A 15 -3.41 -24.67 8.76
CA ASN A 15 -4.85 -24.96 8.87
C ASN A 15 -5.75 -24.01 8.05
N VAL A 16 -5.16 -23.16 7.19
CA VAL A 16 -5.89 -22.17 6.39
C VAL A 16 -5.81 -22.54 4.92
N HIS A 17 -6.95 -22.45 4.22
CA HIS A 17 -7.02 -22.57 2.77
C HIS A 17 -6.85 -21.19 2.13
N VAL A 18 -5.89 -21.08 1.22
CA VAL A 18 -5.62 -19.88 0.43
C VAL A 18 -5.99 -20.15 -1.02
N ILE A 19 -6.91 -19.35 -1.54
CA ILE A 19 -7.32 -19.40 -2.94
C ILE A 19 -6.54 -18.33 -3.69
N SER A 20 -5.68 -18.72 -4.63
CA SER A 20 -5.00 -17.78 -5.52
C SER A 20 -5.68 -17.73 -6.87
N VAL A 21 -5.94 -16.53 -7.36
CA VAL A 21 -6.56 -16.25 -8.66
C VAL A 21 -5.59 -15.44 -9.49
N THR A 22 -5.18 -15.96 -10.65
CA THR A 22 -4.25 -15.28 -11.58
C THR A 22 -4.96 -14.68 -12.79
N CYS A 23 -6.15 -15.15 -13.12
CA CYS A 23 -6.93 -14.62 -14.23
C CYS A 23 -7.61 -13.30 -13.83
N PRO A 24 -7.36 -12.18 -14.54
CA PRO A 24 -7.91 -10.87 -14.18
C PRO A 24 -9.44 -10.80 -14.30
N ILE A 25 -10.02 -11.55 -15.24
CA ILE A 25 -11.48 -11.63 -15.43
C ILE A 25 -12.11 -12.27 -14.20
N ILE A 26 -11.53 -13.39 -13.74
CA ILE A 26 -12.00 -14.09 -12.55
C ILE A 26 -11.78 -13.21 -11.31
N ALA A 27 -10.62 -12.56 -11.19
CA ALA A 27 -10.34 -11.65 -10.08
C ALA A 27 -11.37 -10.50 -10.00
N CYS A 28 -11.88 -10.00 -11.13
CA CYS A 28 -12.96 -9.01 -11.14
C CYS A 28 -14.28 -9.56 -10.58
N GLU A 29 -14.62 -10.82 -10.80
CA GLU A 29 -15.82 -11.44 -10.19
C GLU A 29 -15.71 -11.41 -8.67
N PHE A 30 -14.55 -11.75 -8.09
CA PHE A 30 -14.31 -11.70 -6.65
C PHE A 30 -14.25 -10.27 -6.10
N LEU A 31 -13.46 -9.40 -6.73
CA LEU A 31 -13.10 -8.08 -6.18
C LEU A 31 -14.08 -6.96 -6.53
N ARG A 32 -14.95 -7.14 -7.54
CA ARG A 32 -15.93 -6.13 -7.96
C ARG A 32 -17.37 -6.59 -7.79
N LYS A 33 -17.72 -7.78 -8.29
CA LYS A 33 -19.11 -8.23 -8.28
C LYS A 33 -19.51 -8.85 -6.94
N HIS A 34 -18.65 -9.70 -6.39
CA HIS A 34 -18.87 -10.40 -5.12
C HIS A 34 -18.02 -9.85 -3.98
N TYR A 35 -17.54 -8.61 -4.12
CA TYR A 35 -16.58 -8.03 -3.17
C TYR A 35 -17.09 -8.07 -1.73
N ALA A 36 -18.38 -7.81 -1.48
CA ALA A 36 -18.95 -7.86 -0.14
C ALA A 36 -18.79 -9.23 0.53
N THR A 37 -18.93 -10.32 -0.23
CA THR A 37 -18.77 -11.71 0.24
C THR A 37 -17.31 -12.06 0.52
N PHE A 38 -16.37 -11.44 -0.20
CA PHE A 38 -14.94 -11.73 -0.07
C PHE A 38 -14.15 -10.65 0.68
N SER A 39 -14.83 -9.61 1.20
CA SER A 39 -14.21 -8.50 1.94
C SER A 39 -13.96 -8.81 3.42
N PHE A 40 -13.92 -10.09 3.78
CA PHE A 40 -13.51 -10.52 5.11
C PHE A 40 -12.00 -10.53 5.21
N ILE A 41 -11.46 -9.80 6.18
CA ILE A 41 -10.05 -9.85 6.49
C ILE A 41 -9.79 -11.11 7.34
N PRO A 42 -8.78 -11.93 6.98
CA PRO A 42 -8.39 -13.07 7.80
C PRO A 42 -8.04 -12.61 9.21
N ILE A 43 -8.70 -13.21 10.20
CA ILE A 43 -8.42 -12.95 11.61
C ILE A 43 -7.09 -13.64 11.93
N SER A 44 -6.02 -12.85 12.02
CA SER A 44 -4.74 -13.25 12.56
C SER A 44 -4.57 -12.64 13.95
N ILE A 45 -3.71 -13.23 14.78
CA ILE A 45 -3.34 -12.69 16.10
C ILE A 45 -2.83 -11.24 15.99
N THR A 46 -2.18 -10.91 14.87
CA THR A 46 -1.65 -9.57 14.60
C THR A 46 -2.71 -8.57 14.12
N THR A 47 -3.80 -9.03 13.51
CA THR A 47 -4.80 -8.16 12.86
C THR A 47 -5.41 -7.15 13.84
N PRO A 48 -5.85 -7.51 15.07
CA PRO A 48 -6.35 -6.54 16.04
C PRO A 48 -5.31 -5.51 16.47
N LEU A 49 -4.04 -5.90 16.59
CA LEU A 49 -2.96 -5.01 17.04
C LEU A 49 -2.69 -3.91 16.00
N ILE A 50 -2.48 -4.28 14.74
CA ILE A 50 -2.18 -3.32 13.68
C ILE A 50 -3.40 -2.50 13.24
N SER A 51 -4.61 -3.00 13.52
CA SER A 51 -5.85 -2.33 13.16
C SER A 51 -6.44 -1.45 14.28
N LEU A 52 -5.76 -1.33 15.42
CA LEU A 52 -6.25 -0.71 16.64
C LEU A 52 -7.65 -1.23 17.03
N GLY A 53 -7.81 -2.55 17.07
CA GLY A 53 -9.11 -3.18 17.35
C GLY A 53 -10.12 -2.96 16.24
N TYR A 54 -9.69 -3.05 14.97
CA TYR A 54 -10.54 -2.87 13.78
C TYR A 54 -11.12 -1.46 13.61
N LEU A 55 -10.49 -0.45 14.21
CA LEU A 55 -10.87 0.96 14.06
C LEU A 55 -10.24 1.62 12.82
N THR A 56 -9.19 1.03 12.26
CA THR A 56 -8.50 1.54 11.06
C THR A 56 -9.21 1.20 9.75
N THR A 57 -9.03 2.03 8.73
CA THR A 57 -9.67 1.89 7.42
C THR A 57 -9.25 0.64 6.64
N ILE A 58 -8.00 0.20 6.78
CA ILE A 58 -7.40 -0.83 5.93
C ILE A 58 -7.85 -2.23 6.35
N LEU A 59 -8.01 -2.44 7.66
CA LEU A 59 -8.22 -3.76 8.24
C LEU A 59 -9.55 -3.90 8.99
N VAL A 60 -10.49 -2.97 8.83
CA VAL A 60 -11.84 -3.11 9.36
C VAL A 60 -12.65 -4.10 8.51
N THR A 61 -13.38 -4.99 9.17
CA THR A 61 -14.28 -5.95 8.52
C THR A 61 -15.36 -5.23 7.72
N TYR A 62 -15.80 -5.84 6.61
CA TYR A 62 -16.86 -5.29 5.78
C TYR A 62 -18.14 -4.97 6.59
N GLY A 63 -18.67 -3.76 6.41
CA GLY A 63 -19.85 -3.26 7.12
C GLY A 63 -20.06 -1.77 6.87
N GLU A 64 -21.05 -1.17 7.53
CA GLU A 64 -21.37 0.26 7.36
C GLU A 64 -20.19 1.17 7.75
N GLN A 65 -19.43 0.79 8.78
CA GLN A 65 -18.22 1.51 9.19
C GLN A 65 -17.16 1.54 8.07
N TRP A 66 -16.87 0.39 7.47
CA TRP A 66 -15.93 0.31 6.37
C TRP A 66 -16.40 1.11 5.15
N LYS A 67 -17.70 1.06 4.81
CA LYS A 67 -18.27 1.83 3.68
C LYS A 67 -18.13 3.33 3.91
N LYS A 68 -18.45 3.80 5.13
CA LYS A 68 -18.29 5.19 5.53
C LYS A 68 -16.83 5.63 5.42
N MET A 69 -15.91 4.84 5.97
CA MET A 69 -14.49 5.16 5.97
C MET A 69 -13.90 5.17 4.55
N ARG A 70 -14.27 4.19 3.71
CA ARG A 70 -13.91 4.16 2.29
C ARG A 70 -14.37 5.41 1.55
N ARG A 71 -15.59 5.89 1.81
CA ARG A 71 -16.12 7.12 1.21
C ARG A 71 -15.30 8.34 1.63
N ILE A 72 -15.01 8.50 2.92
CA ILE A 72 -14.20 9.60 3.44
C ILE A 72 -12.80 9.58 2.81
N VAL A 73 -12.13 8.42 2.81
CA VAL A 73 -10.79 8.32 2.20
C VAL A 73 -10.82 8.63 0.71
N GLY A 74 -11.79 8.10 -0.04
CA GLY A 74 -11.89 8.35 -1.49
C GLY A 74 -12.20 9.81 -1.83
N HIS A 75 -13.09 10.45 -1.06
CA HIS A 75 -13.57 11.80 -1.36
C HIS A 75 -12.69 12.90 -0.76
N ASP A 76 -12.29 12.74 0.51
CA ASP A 76 -11.66 13.83 1.28
C ASP A 76 -10.13 13.71 1.32
N LEU A 77 -9.57 12.50 1.18
CA LEU A 77 -8.12 12.28 1.27
C LEU A 77 -7.47 12.02 -0.10
N LEU A 78 -8.11 11.20 -0.94
CA LEU A 78 -7.54 10.71 -2.20
C LEU A 78 -8.26 11.26 -3.44
N SER A 79 -9.06 12.32 -3.30
CA SER A 79 -9.71 12.94 -4.45
C SER A 79 -8.72 13.62 -5.39
N THR A 80 -9.15 13.78 -6.64
CA THR A 80 -8.38 14.47 -7.69
C THR A 80 -8.01 15.89 -7.29
N THR A 81 -8.91 16.61 -6.60
CA THR A 81 -8.69 17.97 -6.09
C THR A 81 -7.54 18.00 -5.07
N ILE A 82 -7.54 17.07 -4.10
CA ILE A 82 -6.46 16.99 -3.10
C ILE A 82 -5.15 16.60 -3.77
N HIS A 83 -5.20 15.65 -4.71
CA HIS A 83 -4.02 15.26 -5.48
C HIS A 83 -3.41 16.44 -6.24
N GLN A 84 -4.22 17.23 -6.95
CA GLN A 84 -3.77 18.42 -7.66
C GLN A 84 -3.22 19.48 -6.71
N ARG A 85 -3.90 19.73 -5.59
CA ARG A 85 -3.46 20.67 -4.56
C ARG A 85 -2.11 20.28 -3.93
N LEU A 86 -1.87 18.99 -3.72
CA LEU A 86 -0.62 18.48 -3.14
C LEU A 86 0.50 18.31 -4.17
N LYS A 87 0.20 18.34 -5.48
CA LYS A 87 1.17 18.09 -6.55
C LYS A 87 2.41 18.99 -6.42
N GLY A 88 2.21 20.29 -6.24
CA GLY A 88 3.33 21.24 -6.10
C GLY A 88 4.20 20.96 -4.87
N LYS A 89 3.60 20.61 -3.74
CA LYS A 89 4.34 20.23 -2.52
C LYS A 89 5.15 18.96 -2.72
N LYS A 90 4.58 17.94 -3.38
CA LYS A 90 5.29 16.69 -3.70
C LYS A 90 6.47 16.91 -4.63
N VAL A 91 6.33 17.77 -5.64
CA VAL A 91 7.42 18.13 -6.55
C VAL A 91 8.52 18.86 -5.78
N LYS A 92 8.15 19.87 -4.97
CA LYS A 92 9.12 20.59 -4.12
C LYS A 92 9.88 19.64 -3.19
N GLU A 93 9.21 18.66 -2.61
CA GLU A 93 9.84 17.66 -1.76
C GLU A 93 10.83 16.77 -2.51
N ALA A 94 10.47 16.36 -3.73
CA ALA A 94 11.37 15.62 -4.61
C ALA A 94 12.61 16.47 -4.99
N ASP A 95 12.41 17.74 -5.30
CA ASP A 95 13.51 18.67 -5.61
C ASP A 95 14.43 18.88 -4.39
N ASN A 96 13.86 19.00 -3.20
CA ASN A 96 14.62 19.09 -1.94
C ASN A 96 15.46 17.84 -1.71
N LEU A 97 14.88 16.65 -1.92
CA LEU A 97 15.59 15.38 -1.80
C LEU A 97 16.77 15.30 -2.77
N VAL A 98 16.56 15.67 -4.04
CA VAL A 98 17.62 15.69 -5.07
C VAL A 98 18.73 16.68 -4.69
N SER A 99 18.36 17.89 -4.25
CA SER A 99 19.30 18.91 -3.79
C SER A 99 20.11 18.44 -2.58
N TYR A 100 19.47 17.78 -1.61
CA TYR A 100 20.14 17.19 -0.46
C TYR A 100 21.17 16.15 -0.88
N ILE A 101 20.79 15.20 -1.74
CA ILE A 101 21.69 14.16 -2.26
C ILE A 101 22.86 14.80 -3.02
N TYR A 102 22.58 15.79 -3.87
CA TYR A 102 23.61 16.50 -4.63
C TYR A 102 24.64 17.20 -3.72
N ASN A 103 24.16 17.90 -2.69
CA ASN A 103 25.04 18.57 -1.74
C ASN A 103 25.89 17.58 -0.94
N GLN A 104 25.31 16.46 -0.51
CA GLN A 104 26.03 15.39 0.15
C GLN A 104 27.07 14.73 -0.77
N CYS A 105 26.78 14.58 -2.07
CA CYS A 105 27.78 14.11 -3.02
C CYS A 105 28.96 15.10 -3.08
N LYS A 106 28.68 16.40 -3.18
CA LYS A 106 29.69 17.45 -3.34
C LYS A 106 30.63 17.57 -2.13
N THR A 107 30.12 17.43 -0.91
CA THR A 107 30.93 17.47 0.32
C THR A 107 31.85 16.25 0.45
N ASN A 108 31.43 15.09 -0.06
CA ASN A 108 32.20 13.84 0.00
C ASN A 108 33.21 13.65 -1.15
N VAL A 109 33.33 14.59 -2.11
CA VAL A 109 34.33 14.54 -3.19
C VAL A 109 35.76 14.61 -2.67
N ASN A 110 35.99 15.10 -1.44
CA ASN A 110 37.33 15.10 -0.84
C ASN A 110 37.86 13.69 -0.50
N ASP A 111 36.99 12.66 -0.45
CA ASP A 111 37.34 11.27 -0.11
C ASP A 111 36.94 10.28 -1.24
N ASN A 112 37.27 10.57 -2.51
CA ASN A 112 37.27 9.67 -3.69
C ASN A 112 36.06 8.75 -4.02
N VAL A 113 35.06 8.57 -3.15
CA VAL A 113 33.80 7.84 -3.36
C VAL A 113 32.73 8.42 -2.42
N ALA A 114 31.74 9.14 -2.97
CA ALA A 114 30.59 9.60 -2.19
C ALA A 114 29.58 8.47 -1.99
N LEU A 115 29.61 7.82 -0.82
CA LEU A 115 28.59 6.85 -0.40
C LEU A 115 27.48 7.59 0.34
N ILE A 116 26.26 7.55 -0.20
CA ILE A 116 25.07 8.14 0.43
C ILE A 116 24.12 7.04 0.86
N ASN A 117 23.84 6.98 2.16
CA ASN A 117 22.78 6.13 2.68
C ASN A 117 21.41 6.81 2.47
N VAL A 118 20.64 6.27 1.54
CA VAL A 118 19.31 6.79 1.17
C VAL A 118 18.32 6.74 2.35
N ARG A 119 18.56 5.91 3.38
CA ARG A 119 17.69 5.88 4.58
C ARG A 119 17.82 7.14 5.43
N ASP A 120 19.00 7.76 5.46
CA ASP A 120 19.23 8.99 6.23
C ASP A 120 18.58 10.20 5.55
N CYS A 121 18.27 10.08 4.25
CA CYS A 121 17.53 11.08 3.50
C CYS A 121 16.04 11.14 3.91
N SER A 122 15.47 10.08 4.51
CA SER A 122 14.06 10.06 4.91
C SER A 122 13.80 10.62 6.31
N THR A 123 14.84 10.79 7.14
CA THR A 123 14.72 11.28 8.53
C THR A 123 14.94 12.79 8.67
N THR A 124 15.35 13.46 7.57
CA THR A 124 15.71 14.89 7.57
C THR A 124 14.62 15.78 6.91
N LEU A 125 13.48 15.19 6.57
CA LEU A 125 12.28 15.82 6.00
C LEU A 125 11.11 15.69 6.97
#